data_AF-A0AAW8AJ00-F1
#
_entry.id   AF-A0AAW8AJ00-F1
#
_cell.length_a   1.000
_cell.length_b   1.000
_cell.length_c   1.000
_cell.angle_alpha   90.00
_cell.angle_beta   90.00
_cell.angle_gamma   90.00
#
_symmetry.space_group_name_H-M   'P 1'
#
loop_
_entity.id
_entity.type
_entity.pdbx_description
1 polymer ?
#
loop_
_entity_poly.entity_id
_entity_poly.type
_entity_poly.pdbx_seq_one_letter_code
_entity_poly.pdbx_strand_id
1 'polypeptide(L)'
;ANDTLTVRSLFVIDPNKKIRLTITYPASTGRNFHEILRVIDSLQLTDNYKVATPANWQDGDEVVIVPSLKDEEEIKKRFPKGYRAVKPYL
;
A
#
# COMPACT_ATOMS: atom_id res chain seq x y z
N ALA A 1 15.71 -19.29 -18.70
CA ALA A 1 14.96 -18.16 -19.28
C ALA A 1 15.66 -17.77 -20.58
N ASN A 2 14.94 -17.30 -21.61
CA ASN A 2 15.60 -16.82 -22.82
C ASN A 2 16.01 -15.36 -22.60
N ASP A 3 17.31 -15.11 -22.47
CA ASP A 3 17.90 -13.81 -22.11
C ASP A 3 17.79 -12.75 -23.22
N THR A 4 17.17 -13.07 -24.37
CA THR A 4 16.98 -12.14 -25.50
C THR A 4 15.59 -11.47 -25.52
N LEU A 5 14.69 -11.82 -24.61
CA LEU A 5 13.34 -11.26 -24.57
C LEU A 5 13.25 -10.03 -23.65
N THR A 6 12.61 -8.96 -24.14
CA THR A 6 12.37 -7.77 -23.34
C THR A 6 11.39 -8.06 -22.19
N VAL A 7 11.71 -7.57 -21.00
CA VAL A 7 10.78 -7.56 -19.85
C VAL A 7 9.95 -6.28 -19.87
N ARG A 8 8.77 -6.32 -19.23
CA ARG A 8 7.89 -5.15 -19.14
C ARG A 8 7.87 -4.66 -17.70
N SER A 9 8.47 -3.49 -17.47
CA SER A 9 8.43 -2.82 -16.17
C SER A 9 7.28 -1.81 -16.09
N LEU A 10 6.67 -1.70 -14.91
CA LEU A 10 5.68 -0.69 -14.55
C LEU A 10 6.19 0.06 -13.33
N PHE A 11 6.08 1.39 -13.36
CA PHE A 11 6.47 2.27 -12.25
C PHE A 11 5.25 3.07 -11.80
N VAL A 12 4.96 3.06 -10.50
CA VAL A 12 4.00 3.99 -9.88
C VAL A 12 4.79 5.16 -9.33
N ILE A 13 4.46 6.38 -9.77
CA ILE A 13 5.18 7.61 -9.41
C ILE A 13 4.20 8.55 -8.70
N ASP A 14 4.59 9.06 -7.54
CA ASP A 14 3.74 9.97 -6.75
C ASP A 14 3.80 11.44 -7.25
N PRO A 15 2.95 12.35 -6.72
CA PRO A 15 2.99 13.77 -7.11
C PRO A 15 4.35 14.45 -6.88
N ASN A 16 5.14 13.95 -5.92
CA ASN A 16 6.49 14.41 -5.60
C ASN A 16 7.56 13.80 -6.52
N LYS A 17 7.15 13.09 -7.58
CA LYS A 17 8.01 12.46 -8.59
C LYS A 17 8.89 11.35 -8.03
N LYS A 18 8.48 10.73 -6.91
CA LYS A 18 9.17 9.58 -6.32
C LYS A 18 8.57 8.27 -6.83
N ILE A 19 9.42 7.31 -7.13
CA ILE A 19 8.98 5.94 -7.45
C ILE A 19 8.49 5.28 -6.17
N ARG A 20 7.25 4.81 -6.16
CA ARG A 20 6.59 4.16 -5.02
C ARG A 20 6.48 2.64 -5.15
N LEU A 21 6.44 2.16 -6.39
CA LEU A 21 6.35 0.74 -6.71
C LEU A 21 6.98 0.47 -8.07
N THR A 22 7.68 -0.66 -8.18
CA THR A 22 8.16 -1.21 -9.45
C THR A 22 7.65 -2.64 -9.59
N ILE A 23 7.02 -2.95 -10.72
CA ILE A 23 6.57 -4.31 -11.06
C ILE A 23 7.17 -4.71 -12.41
N THR A 24 7.91 -5.80 -12.45
CA THR A 24 8.54 -6.32 -13.68
C THR A 24 7.98 -7.69 -14.02
N TYR A 25 7.31 -7.82 -15.17
CA TYR A 25 6.74 -9.08 -15.66
C TYR A 25 7.49 -9.56 -16.92
N PRO A 26 7.62 -10.89 -17.13
CA PRO A 26 8.16 -11.44 -18.36
C PRO A 26 7.22 -11.21 -19.54
N ALA A 27 7.73 -11.34 -20.77
CA ALA A 27 6.94 -11.15 -21.99
C ALA A 27 5.71 -12.09 -22.08
N SER A 28 5.80 -13.28 -21.47
CA SER A 28 4.79 -14.34 -21.50
C SER A 28 3.56 -14.10 -20.61
N THR A 29 3.66 -13.21 -19.63
CA THR A 29 2.64 -13.10 -18.56
C THR A 29 2.02 -11.71 -18.56
N GLY A 30 0.70 -11.65 -18.79
CA GLY A 30 -0.09 -10.42 -18.67
C GLY A 30 -0.17 -9.93 -17.23
N ARG A 31 -0.39 -8.62 -17.03
CA ARG A 31 -0.56 -8.02 -15.70
C ARG A 31 -2.01 -8.08 -15.24
N ASN A 32 -2.21 -8.17 -13.94
CA ASN A 32 -3.51 -7.93 -13.32
C ASN A 32 -3.69 -6.43 -13.06
N PHE A 33 -4.61 -5.78 -13.78
CA PHE A 33 -4.88 -4.35 -13.60
C PHE A 33 -5.63 -4.02 -12.31
N HIS A 34 -6.39 -4.96 -11.75
CA HIS A 34 -7.00 -4.77 -10.44
C HIS A 34 -5.94 -4.59 -9.35
N GLU A 35 -4.82 -5.32 -9.44
CA GLU A 35 -3.71 -5.15 -8.49
C GLU A 35 -3.03 -3.78 -8.65
N ILE A 36 -2.91 -3.28 -9.88
CA ILE A 36 -2.34 -1.95 -10.13
C ILE A 36 -3.21 -0.87 -9.48
N LEU A 37 -4.54 -0.94 -9.65
CA LEU A 37 -5.47 -0.01 -9.01
C LEU A 37 -5.44 -0.13 -7.48
N ARG A 38 -5.53 -1.36 -6.94
CA ARG A 38 -5.50 -1.63 -5.50
C ARG A 38 -4.24 -1.06 -4.83
N VAL A 39 -3.08 -1.15 -5.48
CA VAL A 39 -1.85 -0.57 -4.93
C VAL A 39 -1.87 0.96 -5.01
N ILE A 40 -2.45 1.57 -6.05
CA ILE A 40 -2.62 3.03 -6.11
C ILE A 40 -3.51 3.51 -4.95
N ASP A 41 -4.66 2.86 -4.72
CA ASP A 41 -5.57 3.20 -3.63
C ASP A 41 -4.87 3.09 -2.27
N SER A 42 -4.15 1.98 -2.06
CA SER A 42 -3.34 1.78 -0.86
C SER A 42 -2.30 2.90 -0.68
N LEU A 43 -1.53 3.25 -1.72
CA LEU A 43 -0.50 4.28 -1.63
C LEU A 43 -1.10 5.63 -1.28
N GLN A 44 -2.20 6.03 -1.95
CA GLN A 44 -2.90 7.28 -1.67
C GLN A 44 -3.47 7.31 -0.25
N LEU A 45 -4.03 6.20 0.25
CA LEU A 45 -4.53 6.11 1.62
C LEU A 45 -3.39 6.31 2.64
N THR A 46 -2.28 5.59 2.48
CA THR A 46 -1.15 5.65 3.41
C THR A 46 -0.37 6.98 3.37
N ASP A 47 -0.47 7.75 2.28
CA ASP A 47 0.08 9.10 2.22
C ASP A 47 -0.77 10.10 3.03
N ASN A 48 -2.09 9.92 3.01
CA ASN A 48 -3.04 10.83 3.69
C ASN A 48 -3.26 10.47 5.16
N TYR A 49 -3.13 9.20 5.52
CA TYR A 49 -3.40 8.68 6.85
C TYR A 49 -2.21 7.89 7.40
N LYS A 50 -1.99 7.98 8.72
CA LYS A 50 -0.92 7.23 9.42
C LYS A 50 -1.31 5.76 9.63
N VAL A 51 -1.57 5.06 8.53
CA VAL A 51 -2.00 3.65 8.49
C VAL A 51 -1.16 2.86 7.48
N ALA A 52 -1.21 1.54 7.59
CA ALA A 52 -0.71 0.58 6.62
C ALA A 52 -1.86 -0.36 6.22
N THR A 53 -1.84 -0.83 4.97
CA THR A 53 -2.83 -1.77 4.44
C THR A 53 -2.36 -3.21 4.68
N PRO A 54 -3.18 -4.09 5.27
CA PRO A 54 -2.81 -5.48 5.49
C PRO A 54 -2.74 -6.28 4.18
N ALA A 55 -2.27 -7.53 4.25
CA ALA A 55 -2.29 -8.44 3.12
C ALA A 55 -3.73 -8.64 2.61
N ASN A 56 -3.90 -8.71 1.28
CA ASN A 56 -5.18 -8.84 0.59
C ASN A 56 -6.18 -7.68 0.81
N TRP A 57 -5.75 -6.56 1.42
CA TRP A 57 -6.58 -5.38 1.61
C TRP A 57 -7.13 -4.83 0.29
N GLN A 58 -8.42 -4.48 0.30
CA GLN A 58 -9.11 -3.72 -0.74
C GLN A 58 -9.66 -2.41 -0.16
N ASP A 59 -9.94 -1.43 -1.03
CA ASP A 59 -10.49 -0.16 -0.56
C ASP A 59 -11.80 -0.36 0.21
N GLY A 60 -11.86 0.26 1.39
CA GLY A 60 -12.93 0.05 2.38
C GLY A 60 -12.65 -0.98 3.47
N ASP A 61 -11.65 -1.87 3.31
CA ASP A 61 -11.28 -2.86 4.34
C ASP A 61 -10.56 -2.23 5.55
N GLU A 62 -10.53 -2.97 6.66
CA GLU A 62 -9.79 -2.57 7.87
C GLU A 62 -8.29 -2.38 7.60
N VAL A 63 -7.71 -1.39 8.26
CA VAL A 63 -6.29 -1.00 8.15
C VAL A 63 -5.58 -1.11 9.49
N VAL A 64 -4.25 -1.07 9.46
CA VAL A 64 -3.41 -1.14 10.67
C VAL A 64 -2.82 0.23 10.95
N ILE A 65 -2.87 0.71 12.19
CA ILE A 65 -2.18 1.95 12.58
C ILE A 65 -0.68 1.72 12.49
N VAL A 66 0.06 2.66 11.89
CA VAL A 66 1.52 2.50 11.77
C VAL A 66 2.17 2.39 13.17
N PRO A 67 3.04 1.39 13.44
CA PRO A 67 3.63 1.20 14.77
C PRO A 67 4.51 2.36 15.27
N SER A 68 4.86 3.30 14.38
CA SER A 68 5.59 4.51 14.73
C SER A 68 4.73 5.56 15.43
N LEU A 69 3.40 5.50 15.30
CA LEU A 69 2.47 6.36 16.01
C LEU A 69 2.13 5.72 17.36
N LYS A 70 2.71 6.25 18.44
CA LYS A 70 2.57 5.69 19.80
C LYS A 70 1.81 6.60 20.78
N ASP A 71 1.65 7.88 20.44
CA ASP A 71 0.94 8.83 21.29
C ASP A 71 -0.57 8.53 21.25
N GLU A 72 -1.12 8.11 22.39
CA GLU A 72 -2.53 7.74 22.52
C GLU A 72 -3.48 8.90 22.22
N GLU A 73 -3.12 10.13 22.60
CA GLU A 73 -3.96 11.30 22.37
C GLU A 73 -3.97 11.67 20.87
N GLU A 74 -2.82 11.55 20.20
CA GLU A 74 -2.73 11.71 18.76
C GLU A 74 -3.53 10.62 18.01
N ILE A 75 -3.45 9.36 18.47
CA ILE A 75 -4.22 8.24 17.91
C ILE A 75 -5.73 8.51 18.04
N LYS A 76 -6.20 8.87 19.24
CA LYS A 76 -7.63 9.17 19.48
C LYS A 76 -8.12 10.33 18.59
N LYS A 77 -7.29 11.37 18.43
CA LYS A 77 -7.63 12.52 17.58
C LYS A 77 -7.71 12.16 16.10
N ARG A 78 -6.79 11.33 15.59
CA ARG A 78 -6.73 10.94 14.18
C ARG A 78 -7.75 9.85 13.84
N PHE A 79 -8.07 8.98 14.78
CA PHE A 79 -8.95 7.82 14.59
C PHE A 79 -10.15 7.88 15.56
N PRO A 80 -11.10 8.81 15.36
CA PRO A 80 -12.26 8.97 16.25
C PRO A 80 -13.22 7.78 16.23
N LYS A 81 -13.13 6.90 15.21
CA LYS A 81 -13.87 5.63 15.14
C LYS A 81 -13.33 4.56 16.10
N GLY A 82 -12.21 4.83 16.79
CA GLY A 82 -11.52 3.89 17.65
C GLY A 82 -10.58 2.95 16.89
N TYR A 83 -9.91 2.08 17.64
CA TYR A 83 -9.02 1.05 17.12
C TYR A 83 -9.07 -0.20 18.02
N ARG A 84 -8.66 -1.35 17.47
CA ARG A 84 -8.62 -2.63 18.18
C ARG A 84 -7.18 -3.11 18.29
N ALA A 85 -6.62 -3.08 19.50
CA ALA A 85 -5.29 -3.62 19.78
C ALA A 85 -5.37 -5.13 20.06
N VAL A 86 -5.24 -5.95 19.01
CA VAL A 86 -5.11 -7.41 19.15
C VAL A 86 -3.76 -7.76 19.78
N LYS A 87 -2.73 -6.99 19.44
CA LYS A 87 -1.41 -7.03 20.07
C LYS A 87 -0.93 -5.58 20.31
N PRO A 88 0.06 -5.36 21.17
CA PRO A 88 0.61 -4.01 21.38
C PRO A 88 1.14 -3.34 20.10
N TYR A 89 1.38 -4.11 19.04
CA TYR A 89 1.86 -3.67 17.73
C TYR A 89 0.83 -3.87 16.59
N LEU A 90 -0.38 -4.36 16.91
CA LEU A 90 -1.44 -4.66 15.93
C LEU A 90 -2.82 -4.26 16.46
#